data_AF-A0A2G9R8B5-F1
#
_entry.id   AF-A0A2G9R8B5-F1
#
_cell.length_a   1.000
_cell.length_b   1.000
_cell.length_c   1.000
_cell.angle_alpha   90.00
_cell.angle_beta   90.00
_cell.angle_gamma   90.00
#
_symmetry.space_group_name_H-M   'P 1'
#
loop_
_entity.id
_entity.type
_entity.pdbx_description
1 polymer ?
#
loop_
_entity_poly.entity_id
_entity_poly.type
_entity_poly.pdbx_seq_one_letter_code
_entity_poly.pdbx_strand_id
1 'polypeptide(L)'
;MLYFLKMFLRLKYLKKTPPYLLSSRLEMYCRDLTERFDDVWVVSGPLTLPVQHEEGKKSVTYQVIGNDDVAVPTHLFKVILARRNQSAETLAEGAFIVPNIPISFDHQLPEYQVECEDLEKKSGLVFFPQVDKSTGVKNLCEVDTCRLIQLDEFKLYIAARRMKNAHNLQKVEKIMRELDEDKIQPDKYIIELYEQKKKELSSNEPSVPREGRSG
;
A
#
# COMPACT_ATOMS: atom_id res chain seq x y z
N MET A 1 -16.67 3.24 3.84
CA MET A 1 -15.96 2.61 4.97
C MET A 1 -15.08 1.48 4.45
N LEU A 2 -13.83 1.36 4.92
CA LEU A 2 -12.89 0.33 4.44
C LEU A 2 -12.83 -0.86 5.40
N TYR A 3 -13.21 -2.05 4.92
CA TYR A 3 -13.23 -3.28 5.70
C TYR A 3 -12.07 -4.19 5.29
N PHE A 4 -11.12 -4.39 6.19
CA PHE A 4 -10.01 -5.32 5.99
C PHE A 4 -10.28 -6.64 6.67
N LEU A 5 -10.48 -7.70 5.87
CA LEU A 5 -10.25 -9.06 6.36
C LEU A 5 -8.77 -9.40 6.07
N LYS A 6 -7.89 -9.01 6.99
CA LYS A 6 -6.47 -9.39 6.93
C LYS A 6 -6.33 -10.83 7.42
N MET A 7 -6.22 -11.78 6.50
CA MET A 7 -5.69 -13.08 6.83
C MET A 7 -4.23 -12.86 7.26
N PHE A 8 -3.95 -13.09 8.54
CA PHE A 8 -2.76 -12.60 9.22
C PHE A 8 -1.48 -13.21 8.64
N LEU A 9 -0.75 -12.44 7.85
CA LEU A 9 0.71 -12.45 7.78
C LEU A 9 1.19 -11.01 7.70
N ARG A 10 0.93 -10.26 8.78
CA ARG A 10 1.72 -9.06 9.07
C ARG A 10 3.10 -9.54 9.50
N LEU A 11 3.91 -10.00 8.54
CA LEU A 11 5.31 -10.30 8.73
C LEU A 11 5.92 -9.12 9.49
N LYS A 12 6.33 -9.36 10.74
CA LYS A 12 6.97 -8.37 11.63
C LYS A 12 8.25 -7.76 11.03
N TYR A 13 8.66 -8.17 9.83
CA TYR A 13 9.82 -7.71 9.07
C TYR A 13 9.53 -6.65 8.00
N LEU A 14 8.28 -6.21 7.80
CA LEU A 14 7.98 -5.11 6.87
C LEU A 14 8.38 -3.70 7.38
N LYS A 15 9.10 -3.58 8.52
CA LYS A 15 9.62 -2.30 9.03
C LYS A 15 10.73 -1.68 8.16
N LYS A 16 11.23 -2.41 7.16
CA LYS A 16 12.17 -1.92 6.13
C LYS A 16 11.70 -2.30 4.73
N THR A 17 10.40 -2.23 4.47
CA THR A 17 9.93 -2.40 3.09
C THR A 17 10.43 -1.23 2.26
N PRO A 18 11.23 -1.47 1.21
CA PRO A 18 11.64 -0.41 0.32
C PRO A 18 10.41 0.21 -0.34
N PRO A 19 10.47 1.49 -0.74
CA PRO A 19 9.36 2.20 -1.38
C PRO A 19 8.92 1.59 -2.72
N TYR A 20 9.67 0.60 -3.25
CA TYR A 20 9.47 -0.07 -4.53
C TYR A 20 8.56 -1.30 -4.48
N LEU A 21 7.87 -1.57 -3.37
CA LEU A 21 6.97 -2.72 -3.31
C LEU A 21 5.59 -2.36 -3.86
N LEU A 22 5.21 -2.99 -4.96
CA LEU A 22 3.89 -2.87 -5.56
C LEU A 22 2.77 -3.15 -4.55
N SER A 23 2.98 -4.09 -3.62
CA SER A 23 2.02 -4.40 -2.54
C SER A 23 1.71 -3.16 -1.68
N SER A 24 2.69 -2.30 -1.40
CA SER A 24 2.48 -1.04 -0.67
C SER A 24 1.70 -0.02 -1.50
N ARG A 25 2.03 0.11 -2.80
CA ARG A 25 1.30 0.99 -3.74
C ARG A 25 -0.16 0.54 -3.89
N LEU A 26 -0.39 -0.77 -3.94
CA LEU A 26 -1.72 -1.37 -4.02
C LEU A 26 -2.53 -1.14 -2.73
N GLU A 27 -1.89 -1.17 -1.55
CA GLU A 27 -2.56 -0.76 -0.30
C GLU A 27 -3.00 0.71 -0.31
N MET A 28 -2.25 1.59 -0.97
CA MET A 28 -2.64 2.99 -1.14
C MET A 28 -3.84 3.10 -2.08
N TYR A 29 -3.79 2.43 -3.23
CA TYR A 29 -4.93 2.36 -4.15
C TYR A 29 -6.21 1.87 -3.47
N CYS A 30 -6.13 0.82 -2.63
CA CYS A 30 -7.28 0.36 -1.83
C CYS A 30 -7.90 1.45 -0.93
N ARG A 31 -7.08 2.37 -0.40
CA ARG A 31 -7.57 3.50 0.41
C ARG A 31 -8.20 4.56 -0.48
N ASP A 32 -7.57 4.87 -1.61
CA ASP A 32 -8.04 5.89 -2.55
C ASP A 32 -9.40 5.50 -3.17
N LEU A 33 -9.70 4.21 -3.30
CA LEU A 33 -11.03 3.73 -3.71
C LEU A 33 -12.15 4.27 -2.81
N THR A 34 -11.89 4.51 -1.52
CA THR A 34 -12.91 5.00 -0.59
C THR A 34 -13.37 6.45 -0.86
N GLU A 35 -12.67 7.18 -1.73
CA GLU A 35 -13.10 8.50 -2.20
C GLU A 35 -14.17 8.40 -3.30
N ARG A 36 -14.29 7.24 -3.96
CA ARG A 36 -15.15 7.00 -5.13
C ARG A 36 -16.18 5.89 -4.93
N PHE A 37 -16.01 5.09 -3.88
CA PHE A 37 -16.87 3.98 -3.51
C PHE A 37 -17.24 4.10 -2.02
N ASP A 38 -18.54 3.95 -1.73
CA ASP A 38 -19.08 4.00 -0.38
C ASP A 38 -18.48 2.92 0.51
N ASP A 39 -18.36 1.70 -0.01
CA ASP A 39 -17.83 0.55 0.72
C ASP A 39 -16.78 -0.18 -0.10
N VAL A 40 -15.68 -0.54 0.56
CA VAL A 40 -14.58 -1.31 -0.03
C VAL A 40 -14.22 -2.43 0.93
N TRP A 41 -14.25 -3.67 0.43
CA TRP A 41 -13.80 -4.87 1.13
C TRP A 41 -12.53 -5.38 0.48
N VAL A 42 -11.53 -5.71 1.30
CA VAL A 42 -10.25 -6.22 0.82
C VAL A 42 -9.89 -7.50 1.55
N VAL A 43 -9.70 -8.57 0.79
CA VAL A 43 -9.06 -9.81 1.24
C VAL A 43 -7.61 -9.78 0.78
N SER A 44 -6.67 -10.17 1.63
CA SER A 44 -5.25 -10.28 1.27
C SER A 44 -4.63 -11.53 1.90
N GLY A 45 -3.70 -12.16 1.19
CA GLY A 45 -2.99 -13.31 1.71
C GLY A 45 -1.73 -13.69 0.92
N PRO A 46 -0.96 -14.65 1.44
CA PRO A 46 0.23 -15.21 0.78
C PRO A 46 -0.14 -16.24 -0.29
N LEU A 47 0.77 -16.46 -1.25
CA LEU A 47 0.76 -17.57 -2.21
C LEU A 47 2.16 -18.18 -2.39
N THR A 48 2.21 -19.50 -2.44
CA THR A 48 3.39 -20.30 -2.80
C THR A 48 3.10 -21.03 -4.11
N LEU A 49 3.41 -20.36 -5.23
CA LEU A 49 3.08 -20.86 -6.55
C LEU A 49 4.16 -21.82 -7.07
N PRO A 50 3.78 -22.86 -7.83
CA PRO A 50 4.74 -23.82 -8.38
C PRO A 50 5.56 -23.24 -9.53
N VAL A 51 6.82 -23.65 -9.61
CA VAL A 51 7.72 -23.39 -10.74
C VAL A 51 7.86 -24.67 -11.57
N GLN A 52 7.81 -24.53 -12.89
CA GLN A 52 8.02 -25.64 -13.82
C GLN A 52 9.52 -25.78 -14.11
N HIS A 53 10.04 -26.99 -13.97
CA HIS A 53 11.42 -27.34 -14.30
C HIS A 53 11.53 -28.00 -15.68
N GLU A 54 12.75 -28.12 -16.20
CA GLU A 54 13.05 -28.63 -17.56
C GLU A 54 12.43 -30.01 -17.86
N GLU A 55 12.20 -30.83 -16.84
CA GLU A 55 11.58 -32.17 -16.96
C GLU A 55 10.04 -32.15 -16.98
N GLY A 56 9.39 -30.99 -17.05
CA GLY A 56 7.93 -30.86 -16.95
C GLY A 56 7.35 -31.07 -15.55
N LYS A 57 8.20 -31.45 -14.57
CA LYS A 57 7.85 -31.52 -13.15
C LYS A 57 7.61 -30.11 -12.60
N LYS A 58 6.54 -29.95 -11.84
CA LYS A 58 6.21 -28.72 -11.11
C LYS A 58 6.54 -28.94 -9.63
N SER A 59 7.29 -28.02 -9.04
CA SER A 59 7.61 -28.03 -7.62
C SER A 59 7.31 -26.68 -6.98
N VAL A 60 7.02 -26.68 -5.68
CA VAL A 60 6.84 -25.46 -4.90
C VAL A 60 8.05 -25.34 -3.97
N THR A 61 8.80 -24.25 -4.12
CA THR A 61 9.97 -23.96 -3.28
C THR A 61 9.80 -22.58 -2.68
N TYR A 62 9.97 -22.45 -1.36
CA TYR A 62 9.94 -21.19 -0.66
C TYR A 62 10.94 -21.18 0.50
N GLN A 63 11.42 -19.98 0.83
CA GLN A 63 12.34 -19.79 1.95
C GLN A 63 11.55 -19.79 3.27
N VAL A 64 12.16 -20.29 4.34
CA VAL A 64 11.74 -20.06 5.73
C VAL A 64 12.78 -19.20 6.44
N ILE A 65 12.34 -18.34 7.37
CA ILE A 65 13.22 -17.40 8.07
C ILE A 65 13.02 -17.42 9.59
N GLY A 66 14.12 -17.20 10.32
CA GLY A 66 14.13 -17.15 11.78
C GLY A 66 14.07 -18.54 12.43
N ASN A 67 14.09 -18.56 13.76
CA ASN A 67 14.06 -19.81 14.53
C ASN A 67 12.71 -20.54 14.47
N ASP A 68 11.65 -19.82 14.10
CA ASP A 68 10.29 -20.35 14.01
C ASP A 68 9.92 -20.79 12.58
N ASP A 69 10.91 -20.86 11.68
CA ASP A 69 10.73 -21.26 10.27
C ASP A 69 9.56 -20.55 9.56
N VAL A 70 9.50 -19.23 9.70
CA VAL A 70 8.42 -18.42 9.14
C VAL A 70 8.50 -18.46 7.61
N ALA A 71 7.45 -18.99 6.96
CA ALA A 71 7.39 -19.11 5.51
C ALA A 71 7.38 -17.74 4.79
N VAL A 72 8.23 -17.60 3.78
CA VAL A 72 8.29 -16.44 2.88
C VAL A 72 7.54 -16.77 1.59
N PRO A 73 6.39 -16.13 1.33
CA PRO A 73 5.60 -16.47 0.16
C PRO A 73 6.29 -16.01 -1.14
N THR A 74 6.01 -16.72 -2.23
CA THR A 74 6.49 -16.35 -3.57
C THR A 74 5.72 -15.15 -4.13
N HIS A 75 4.42 -15.07 -3.81
CA HIS A 75 3.49 -14.05 -4.28
C HIS A 75 2.57 -13.63 -3.14
N LEU A 76 1.95 -12.48 -3.29
CA LEU A 76 0.87 -11.98 -2.45
C LEU A 76 -0.35 -11.79 -3.35
N PHE A 77 -1.53 -12.03 -2.80
CA PHE A 77 -2.76 -11.71 -3.50
C PHE A 77 -3.58 -10.64 -2.78
N LYS A 78 -4.39 -9.92 -3.55
CA LYS A 78 -5.50 -9.13 -3.03
C LYS A 78 -6.75 -9.35 -3.87
N VAL A 79 -7.88 -9.50 -3.20
CA VAL A 79 -9.21 -9.44 -3.83
C VAL A 79 -9.93 -8.24 -3.26
N ILE A 80 -10.36 -7.35 -4.15
CA ILE A 80 -11.01 -6.09 -3.82
C ILE A 80 -12.43 -6.17 -4.34
N LEU A 81 -13.39 -5.95 -3.45
CA LEU A 81 -14.80 -5.75 -3.79
C LEU A 81 -15.17 -4.32 -3.40
N ALA A 82 -15.79 -3.57 -4.31
CA ALA A 82 -16.18 -2.18 -4.08
C ALA A 82 -17.64 -1.95 -4.48
N ARG A 83 -18.34 -1.11 -3.71
CA ARG A 83 -19.74 -0.73 -3.93
C ARG A 83 -19.87 0.78 -3.96
N ARG A 84 -20.47 1.33 -5.02
CA ARG A 84 -20.60 2.79 -5.22
C ARG A 84 -21.79 3.40 -4.50
N ASN A 85 -22.94 2.70 -4.45
CA ASN A 85 -24.17 3.16 -3.81
C ASN A 85 -24.88 1.98 -3.16
N GLN A 86 -25.56 2.20 -2.03
CA GLN A 86 -26.37 1.14 -1.38
C GLN A 86 -27.62 0.78 -2.19
N SER A 87 -28.13 1.72 -2.98
CA SER A 87 -29.38 1.59 -3.74
C SER A 87 -29.21 1.03 -5.17
N ALA A 88 -27.97 0.94 -5.66
CA ALA A 88 -27.65 0.39 -6.97
C ALA A 88 -26.62 -0.73 -6.78
N GLU A 89 -27.00 -1.97 -7.06
CA GLU A 89 -26.22 -3.21 -6.89
C GLU A 89 -24.99 -3.31 -7.83
N THR A 90 -24.41 -2.19 -8.26
CA THR A 90 -23.20 -2.22 -9.08
C THR A 90 -21.99 -2.47 -8.20
N LEU A 91 -21.75 -3.76 -7.94
CA LEU A 91 -20.50 -4.24 -7.37
C LEU A 91 -19.40 -4.23 -8.43
N ALA A 92 -18.19 -3.93 -7.98
CA ALA A 92 -16.98 -4.02 -8.78
C ALA A 92 -15.97 -4.90 -8.06
N GLU A 93 -15.41 -5.89 -8.77
CA GLU A 93 -14.44 -6.84 -8.23
C GLU A 93 -13.14 -6.84 -9.03
N GLY A 94 -12.01 -6.94 -8.33
CA GLY A 94 -10.70 -7.19 -8.94
C GLY A 94 -9.85 -8.10 -8.07
N ALA A 95 -9.28 -9.13 -8.67
CA ALA A 95 -8.31 -10.03 -8.05
C ALA A 95 -6.92 -9.79 -8.65
N PHE A 96 -5.90 -9.72 -7.78
CA PHE A 96 -4.53 -9.39 -8.17
C PHE A 96 -3.55 -10.36 -7.53
N ILE A 97 -2.57 -10.84 -8.31
CA ILE A 97 -1.45 -11.66 -7.83
C ILE A 97 -0.14 -10.91 -8.13
N VAL A 98 0.59 -10.57 -7.07
CA VAL A 98 1.80 -9.75 -7.13
C VAL A 98 2.98 -10.57 -6.63
N PRO A 99 4.11 -10.66 -7.36
CA PRO A 99 5.27 -11.40 -6.87
C PRO A 99 5.88 -10.70 -5.65
N ASN A 100 6.39 -11.48 -4.70
CA ASN A 100 6.99 -10.97 -3.46
C ASN A 100 8.44 -10.53 -3.68
N ILE A 101 8.64 -9.67 -4.69
CA ILE A 101 9.92 -9.08 -5.09
C ILE A 101 9.74 -7.58 -5.33
N PRO A 102 10.82 -6.78 -5.37
CA PRO A 102 10.75 -5.39 -5.81
C PRO A 102 10.23 -5.29 -7.25
N ILE A 103 9.32 -4.34 -7.51
CA ILE A 103 8.72 -4.10 -8.82
C ILE A 103 8.87 -2.61 -9.14
N SER A 104 9.30 -2.27 -10.36
CA SER A 104 9.50 -0.86 -10.74
C SER A 104 8.19 -0.08 -10.79
N PHE A 105 8.30 1.26 -10.85
CA PHE A 105 7.13 2.14 -10.95
C PHE A 105 6.46 2.11 -12.33
N ASP A 106 7.15 1.60 -13.35
CA ASP A 106 6.67 1.51 -14.74
C ASP A 106 5.53 0.50 -14.89
N HIS A 107 5.53 -0.54 -14.05
CA HIS A 107 4.48 -1.54 -14.03
C HIS A 107 3.17 -1.00 -13.43
N GLN A 108 2.07 -1.31 -14.11
CA GLN A 108 0.71 -0.93 -13.75
C GLN A 108 -0.02 -2.08 -13.06
N LEU A 109 -1.06 -1.76 -12.27
CA LEU A 109 -1.83 -2.79 -11.56
C LEU A 109 -2.53 -3.81 -12.48
N PRO A 110 -3.10 -3.44 -13.64
CA PRO A 110 -3.79 -4.39 -14.51
C PRO A 110 -2.89 -5.54 -15.00
N GLU A 111 -1.57 -5.34 -15.08
CA GLU A 111 -0.61 -6.41 -15.44
C GLU A 111 -0.61 -7.58 -14.46
N TYR A 112 -1.07 -7.34 -13.22
CA TYR A 112 -1.14 -8.32 -12.14
C TYR A 112 -2.57 -8.78 -11.87
N GLN A 113 -3.54 -8.32 -12.66
CA GLN A 113 -4.93 -8.74 -12.54
C GLN A 113 -5.09 -10.17 -13.03
N VAL A 114 -5.90 -10.94 -12.31
CA VAL A 114 -6.28 -12.31 -12.68
C VAL A 114 -7.79 -12.47 -12.49
N GLU A 115 -8.36 -13.49 -13.13
CA GLU A 115 -9.72 -13.91 -12.82
C GLU A 115 -9.80 -14.42 -11.37
N CYS A 116 -10.91 -14.10 -10.70
CA CYS A 116 -11.11 -14.47 -9.31
C CYS A 116 -11.08 -15.99 -9.13
N GLU A 117 -11.69 -16.73 -10.05
CA GLU A 117 -11.74 -18.19 -10.08
C GLU A 117 -10.35 -18.82 -10.17
N ASP A 118 -9.42 -18.19 -10.90
CA ASP A 118 -8.05 -18.69 -11.01
C ASP A 118 -7.26 -18.44 -9.73
N LEU A 119 -7.51 -17.33 -9.04
CA LEU A 119 -6.95 -17.10 -7.72
C LEU A 119 -7.54 -18.06 -6.66
N GLU A 120 -8.84 -18.36 -6.71
CA GLU A 120 -9.49 -19.35 -5.84
C GLU A 120 -8.84 -20.73 -6.02
N LYS A 121 -8.62 -21.19 -7.27
CA LYS A 121 -7.90 -22.44 -7.56
C LYS A 121 -6.47 -22.44 -7.00
N LYS A 122 -5.75 -21.33 -7.11
CA LYS A 122 -4.36 -21.22 -6.65
C LYS A 122 -4.22 -21.12 -5.13
N SER A 123 -5.19 -20.48 -4.48
CA SER A 123 -5.17 -20.22 -3.03
C SER A 123 -5.87 -21.31 -2.21
N GLY A 124 -6.77 -22.08 -2.83
CA GLY A 124 -7.65 -23.01 -2.12
C GLY A 124 -8.72 -22.31 -1.28
N LEU A 125 -9.04 -21.06 -1.60
CA LEU A 125 -10.03 -20.24 -0.90
C LEU A 125 -11.23 -19.94 -1.81
N VAL A 126 -12.34 -19.53 -1.21
CA VAL A 126 -13.49 -18.94 -1.90
C VAL A 126 -13.64 -17.50 -1.40
N PHE A 127 -13.65 -16.54 -2.31
CA PHE A 127 -13.76 -15.12 -1.97
C PHE A 127 -15.19 -14.64 -2.15
N PHE A 128 -15.66 -13.86 -1.17
CA PHE A 128 -17.00 -13.26 -1.16
C PHE A 128 -18.14 -14.24 -1.52
N PRO A 129 -18.27 -15.39 -0.84
CA PRO A 129 -19.25 -16.43 -1.21
C PRO A 129 -20.72 -16.00 -1.10
N GLN A 130 -21.00 -14.87 -0.45
CA GLN A 130 -22.34 -14.29 -0.33
C GLN A 130 -22.68 -13.35 -1.50
N VAL A 131 -21.71 -13.04 -2.36
CA VAL A 131 -21.92 -12.24 -3.56
C VAL A 131 -22.33 -13.19 -4.68
N ASP A 132 -23.49 -12.91 -5.28
CA ASP A 132 -23.91 -13.60 -6.48
C ASP A 132 -23.07 -13.10 -7.68
N LYS A 133 -22.05 -13.89 -8.04
CA LYS A 133 -21.16 -13.58 -9.17
C LYS A 133 -21.88 -13.66 -10.53
N SER A 134 -23.08 -14.26 -10.60
CA SER A 134 -23.88 -14.31 -11.83
C SER A 134 -24.62 -12.99 -12.11
N THR A 135 -24.85 -12.19 -11.07
CA THR A 135 -25.51 -10.88 -11.17
C THR A 135 -24.50 -9.77 -11.40
N GLY A 136 -24.00 -9.65 -12.63
CA GLY A 136 -23.46 -8.39 -13.17
C GLY A 136 -22.34 -7.69 -12.37
N VAL A 137 -21.52 -8.43 -11.61
CA VAL A 137 -20.33 -7.88 -10.95
C VAL A 137 -19.38 -7.37 -12.03
N LYS A 138 -19.05 -6.08 -11.99
CA LYS A 138 -18.17 -5.46 -12.98
C LYS A 138 -16.71 -5.68 -12.63
N ASN A 139 -15.85 -5.67 -13.65
CA ASN A 139 -14.42 -5.65 -13.43
C ASN A 139 -14.01 -4.30 -12.82
N LEU A 140 -13.28 -4.32 -11.70
CA LEU A 140 -12.83 -3.12 -10.99
C LEU A 140 -12.01 -2.18 -11.89
N CYS A 141 -11.13 -2.72 -12.73
CA CYS A 141 -10.26 -1.93 -13.61
C CYS A 141 -10.97 -1.42 -14.87
N GLU A 142 -12.21 -1.83 -15.11
CA GLU A 142 -13.07 -1.23 -16.14
C GLU A 142 -13.88 -0.05 -15.60
N VAL A 143 -14.20 -0.06 -14.30
CA VAL A 143 -15.02 0.99 -13.64
C VAL A 143 -14.20 2.00 -12.85
N ASP A 144 -12.95 1.68 -12.53
CA ASP A 144 -11.95 2.54 -11.90
C ASP A 144 -10.64 2.44 -12.69
N THR A 145 -9.73 3.37 -12.41
CA THR A 145 -8.46 3.53 -13.14
C THR A 145 -7.48 2.37 -12.94
N CYS A 146 -7.54 1.66 -11.80
CA CYS A 146 -6.47 0.76 -11.37
C CYS A 146 -5.07 1.38 -11.50
N ARG A 147 -4.97 2.71 -11.39
CA ARG A 147 -3.69 3.42 -11.48
C ARG A 147 -3.01 3.39 -10.13
N LEU A 148 -1.83 2.79 -10.09
CA LEU A 148 -0.98 2.86 -8.91
C LEU A 148 -0.28 4.21 -8.83
N ILE A 149 -0.09 4.66 -7.60
CA ILE A 149 0.69 5.85 -7.30
C ILE A 149 2.08 5.79 -7.97
N GLN A 150 2.47 6.89 -8.60
CA GLN A 150 3.76 7.05 -9.27
C GLN A 150 4.87 7.43 -8.29
N LEU A 151 6.12 7.44 -8.74
CA LEU A 151 7.27 7.68 -7.87
C LEU A 151 7.18 9.03 -7.13
N ASP A 152 6.84 10.10 -7.85
CA ASP A 152 6.80 11.46 -7.29
C ASP A 152 5.67 11.60 -6.27
N GLU A 153 4.46 11.13 -6.63
CA GLU A 153 3.30 11.07 -5.74
C GLU A 153 3.63 10.24 -4.48
N PHE A 154 4.35 9.12 -4.63
CA PHE A 154 4.74 8.27 -3.52
C PHE A 154 5.77 8.97 -2.61
N LYS A 155 6.75 9.66 -3.19
CA LYS A 155 7.74 10.45 -2.43
C LYS A 155 7.06 11.59 -1.65
N LEU A 156 6.08 12.27 -2.24
CA LEU A 156 5.24 13.27 -1.54
C LEU A 156 4.49 12.63 -0.35
N TYR A 157 3.87 11.47 -0.53
CA TYR A 157 3.20 10.75 0.54
C TYR A 157 4.14 10.41 1.71
N ILE A 158 5.34 9.90 1.41
CA ILE A 158 6.34 9.59 2.44
C ILE A 158 6.86 10.87 3.11
N ALA A 159 7.07 11.94 2.35
CA ALA A 159 7.47 13.23 2.88
C ALA A 159 6.43 13.77 3.88
N ALA A 160 5.13 13.76 3.53
CA ALA A 160 4.03 14.13 4.43
C ALA A 160 4.10 13.33 5.74
N ARG A 161 4.25 12.02 5.64
CA ARG A 161 4.30 11.14 6.82
C ARG A 161 5.53 11.42 7.68
N ARG A 162 6.70 11.61 7.08
CA ARG A 162 7.93 11.96 7.81
C ARG A 162 7.80 13.31 8.49
N MET A 163 7.18 14.29 7.82
CA MET A 163 6.99 15.64 8.32
C MET A 163 6.02 15.68 9.51
N LYS A 164 4.90 14.94 9.44
CA LYS A 164 3.98 14.77 10.58
C LYS A 164 4.67 14.23 11.84
N ASN A 165 5.61 13.30 11.67
CA ASN A 165 6.35 12.66 12.75
C ASN A 165 7.68 13.39 13.09
N ALA A 166 7.95 14.55 12.49
CA ALA A 166 9.15 15.32 12.78
C ALA A 166 8.98 16.05 14.12
N HIS A 167 10.04 16.01 14.94
CA HIS A 167 10.06 16.61 16.28
C HIS A 167 10.98 17.84 16.38
N ASN A 168 11.58 18.28 15.27
CA ASN A 168 12.41 19.48 15.23
C ASN A 168 12.41 20.08 13.83
N LEU A 169 12.71 21.39 13.76
CA LEU A 169 12.64 22.16 12.53
C LEU A 169 13.62 21.65 11.47
N GLN A 170 14.84 21.28 11.88
CA GLN A 170 15.88 20.75 11.00
C GLN A 170 15.41 19.53 10.20
N LYS A 171 14.65 18.61 10.81
CA LYS A 171 14.07 17.45 10.12
C LYS A 171 13.01 17.86 9.09
N VAL A 172 12.15 18.82 9.42
CA VAL A 172 11.11 19.32 8.51
C VAL A 172 11.75 19.99 7.29
N GLU A 173 12.72 20.87 7.50
CA GLU A 173 13.46 21.56 6.42
C GLU A 173 14.27 20.59 5.57
N LYS A 174 14.89 19.57 6.19
CA LYS A 174 15.57 18.51 5.44
C LYS A 174 14.63 17.79 4.48
N ILE A 175 13.40 17.47 4.90
CA ILE A 175 12.42 16.80 4.04
C ILE A 175 12.06 17.69 2.83
N MET A 176 11.87 18.99 3.02
CA MET A 176 11.60 19.91 1.90
C MET A 176 12.77 20.02 0.93
N ARG A 177 14.02 20.05 1.44
CA ARG A 177 15.22 20.05 0.58
C ARG A 177 15.35 18.77 -0.24
N GLU A 178 15.09 17.61 0.36
CA GLU A 178 15.12 16.33 -0.35
C GLU A 178 14.11 16.31 -1.52
N LEU A 179 12.91 16.90 -1.34
CA LEU A 179 11.93 17.03 -2.44
C LEU A 179 12.43 17.95 -3.58
N ASP A 180 13.08 19.06 -3.23
CA ASP A 180 13.65 20.00 -4.20
C ASP A 180 14.81 19.40 -4.99
N GLU A 181 15.71 18.68 -4.30
CA GLU A 181 16.81 17.91 -4.91
C GLU A 181 16.29 16.84 -5.89
N ASP A 182 15.19 16.18 -5.53
CA ASP A 182 14.50 15.22 -6.39
C ASP A 182 13.67 15.88 -7.51
N LYS A 183 13.61 17.23 -7.56
CA LYS A 183 12.82 18.03 -8.51
C LYS A 183 11.30 17.78 -8.43
N ILE A 184 10.82 17.41 -7.25
CA ILE A 184 9.41 17.10 -7.02
C ILE A 184 8.71 18.32 -6.45
N GLN A 185 7.70 18.80 -7.16
CA GLN A 185 6.91 19.96 -6.72
C GLN A 185 5.97 19.55 -5.58
N PRO A 186 6.08 20.19 -4.40
CA PRO A 186 5.14 19.96 -3.29
C PRO A 186 3.72 20.36 -3.67
N ASP A 187 2.74 19.52 -3.36
CA ASP A 187 1.34 19.89 -3.49
C ASP A 187 0.89 20.86 -2.38
N LYS A 188 -0.33 21.40 -2.53
CA LYS A 188 -0.93 22.31 -1.55
C LYS A 188 -0.93 21.72 -0.14
N TYR A 189 -1.16 20.43 -0.02
CA TYR A 189 -1.24 19.74 1.25
C TYR A 189 0.12 19.71 1.99
N ILE A 190 1.20 19.39 1.27
CA ILE A 190 2.57 19.41 1.82
C ILE A 190 2.97 20.82 2.24
N ILE A 191 2.63 21.83 1.44
CA ILE A 191 2.95 23.23 1.75
C ILE A 191 2.25 23.66 3.06
N GLU A 192 0.96 23.38 3.19
CA GLU A 192 0.20 23.67 4.40
C GLU A 192 0.74 22.93 5.63
N LEU A 193 1.09 21.65 5.46
CA LEU A 193 1.68 20.83 6.52
C LEU A 193 3.05 21.36 6.96
N TYR A 194 3.87 21.82 6.02
CA TYR A 194 5.17 22.43 6.30
C TYR A 194 5.03 23.68 7.14
N GLU A 195 4.16 24.61 6.72
CA GLU A 195 3.91 25.85 7.45
C GLU A 195 3.34 25.60 8.85
N GLN A 196 2.43 24.64 8.98
CA GLN A 196 1.88 24.23 10.28
C GLN A 196 2.98 23.69 11.20
N LYS A 197 3.81 22.75 10.70
CA LYS A 197 4.87 22.13 11.51
C LYS A 197 5.97 23.11 11.88
N LYS A 198 6.31 24.04 10.98
CA LYS A 198 7.26 25.12 11.26
C LYS A 198 6.79 25.98 12.44
N LYS A 199 5.53 26.44 12.42
CA LYS A 199 4.94 27.20 13.53
C LYS A 199 4.94 26.41 14.85
N GLU A 200 4.46 25.16 14.81
CA GLU A 200 4.40 24.27 15.99
C GLU A 200 5.77 24.09 16.65
N LEU A 201 6.83 23.89 15.86
CA LEU A 201 8.16 23.58 16.38
C LEU A 201 8.95 24.83 16.77
N SER A 202 8.68 25.99 16.16
CA SER A 202 9.25 27.27 16.56
C SER A 202 8.64 27.81 17.86
N SER A 203 7.37 27.51 18.16
CA SER A 203 6.73 27.90 19.44
C SER A 203 7.15 27.05 20.64
N ASN A 204 7.82 25.92 20.41
CA ASN A 204 8.25 24.96 21.44
C ASN A 204 9.75 25.01 21.75
N GLU A 205 10.50 25.99 21.20
CA GLU A 205 11.87 26.23 21.66
C GLU A 205 11.84 26.77 23.10
N PRO A 206 12.53 26.14 24.07
CA PRO A 206 12.67 26.73 25.39
C PRO A 206 13.54 27.97 25.27
N SER A 207 12.98 29.12 25.68
CA SER A 207 13.74 30.33 25.93
C SER A 207 14.84 30.04 26.97
N VAL A 208 16.11 30.00 26.56
CA VAL A 208 17.25 30.14 27.47
C VAL A 208 17.64 31.62 27.41
N PRO A 209 17.59 32.34 28.55
CA PRO A 209 18.79 32.44 29.38
C PRO A 209 18.51 32.40 30.89
N ARG A 210 19.32 31.64 31.63
CA ARG A 210 19.67 32.05 33.01
C ARG A 210 21.15 32.34 33.03
N GLU A 211 21.42 33.63 33.19
CA GLU A 211 22.72 34.25 33.40
C GLU A 211 23.57 33.46 34.39
N GLY A 212 24.86 33.38 34.09
CA GLY A 212 25.85 32.97 35.06
C GLY A 212 25.74 33.84 36.31
N ARG A 213 25.59 33.20 37.47
CA ARG A 213 25.93 33.83 38.74
C ARG A 213 27.36 33.46 39.06
N SER A 214 28.24 34.43 38.81
CA SER A 214 29.43 34.68 39.60
C SER A 214 29.05 34.76 41.08
N GLY A 215 29.80 34.09 41.94
CA GLY A 215 29.63 34.10 43.40
C GLY A 215 30.46 33.00 44.03
#